data_AF-A0A9R1UUW0-F1
#
_entry.id   AF-A0A9R1UUW0-F1
#
_cell.length_a   1.000
_cell.length_b   1.000
_cell.length_c   1.000
_cell.angle_alpha   90.00
_cell.angle_beta   90.00
_cell.angle_gamma   90.00
#
_symmetry.space_group_name_H-M   'P 1'
#
loop_
_entity.id
_entity.type
_entity.pdbx_description
1 polymer ?
#
loop_
_entity_poly.entity_id
_entity_poly.type
_entity_poly.pdbx_seq_one_letter_code
_entity_poly.pdbx_strand_id
1 'polypeptide(L)'
;MKRSWEPSDKADLHFVYKYVEGASTQWDDIQRKLRNLPTKPAAFKPDPFTPAEDEDSKPKTKSRIDNKTEELKDLEDDLDDSCFLEEYRRKRLAEMKQTVEV
;
A
#
# COMPACT_ATOMS: atom_id res chain seq x y z
N MET A 1 -35.32 16.78 -32.13
CA MET A 1 -34.77 16.47 -30.79
C MET A 1 -33.24 16.55 -30.83
N LYS A 2 -32.69 16.96 -29.68
CA LYS A 2 -31.33 17.34 -29.29
C LYS A 2 -30.17 16.43 -29.72
N ARG A 3 -28.99 17.04 -29.92
CA ARG A 3 -27.65 16.66 -29.43
C ARG A 3 -26.76 17.92 -29.52
N SER A 4 -26.73 18.77 -28.50
CA SER A 4 -25.90 18.70 -27.27
C SER A 4 -24.43 19.09 -27.52
N TRP A 5 -24.17 20.39 -27.29
CA TRP A 5 -22.97 20.96 -26.65
C TRP A 5 -21.61 20.46 -27.17
N GLU A 6 -20.93 21.28 -28.00
CA GLU A 6 -19.46 21.23 -28.10
C GLU A 6 -18.90 22.24 -27.08
N PRO A 7 -18.19 21.81 -26.02
CA PRO A 7 -17.47 22.74 -25.17
C PRO A 7 -16.23 23.25 -25.90
N SER A 8 -16.31 24.53 -26.22
CA SER A 8 -15.23 25.47 -26.48
C SER A 8 -14.06 25.31 -25.50
N ASP A 9 -12.86 25.57 -26.02
CA ASP A 9 -11.70 26.06 -25.27
C ASP A 9 -11.07 25.11 -24.25
N LYS A 10 -10.05 24.38 -24.71
CA LYS A 10 -8.93 23.96 -23.84
C LYS A 10 -8.07 25.19 -23.51
N ALA A 11 -8.69 26.21 -22.91
CA ALA A 11 -7.98 27.35 -22.37
C ALA A 11 -7.09 26.84 -21.23
N ASP A 12 -5.77 26.91 -21.44
CA ASP A 12 -4.71 26.93 -20.44
C ASP A 12 -5.10 26.41 -19.05
N LEU A 13 -5.17 25.08 -18.94
CA LEU A 13 -5.38 24.40 -17.67
C LEU A 13 -4.10 24.52 -16.83
N HIS A 14 -3.89 25.68 -16.21
CA HIS A 14 -2.85 25.89 -15.21
C HIS A 14 -3.26 25.24 -13.89
N PHE A 15 -2.82 24.00 -13.69
CA PHE A 15 -2.95 23.34 -12.41
C PHE A 15 -1.89 23.88 -11.44
N VAL A 16 -2.32 24.61 -10.42
CA VAL A 16 -1.45 25.01 -9.30
C VAL A 16 -1.64 23.99 -8.18
N TYR A 17 -0.63 23.13 -7.97
CA TYR A 17 -0.60 22.27 -6.80
C TYR A 17 -0.39 23.16 -5.57
N LYS A 18 -1.44 23.31 -4.74
CA LYS A 18 -1.31 23.93 -3.44
C LYS A 18 -0.71 22.91 -2.48
N TYR A 19 0.39 23.29 -1.83
CA TYR A 19 0.97 22.49 -0.76
C TYR A 19 -0.04 22.33 0.38
N VAL A 20 0.12 21.25 1.15
CA VAL A 20 -0.66 21.02 2.37
C VAL A 20 -0.53 22.25 3.28
N GLU A 21 -1.66 22.89 3.58
CA GLU A 21 -1.70 24.04 4.47
C GLU A 21 -1.11 23.66 5.84
N GLY A 22 -0.04 24.36 6.24
CA GLY A 22 0.70 24.08 7.47
C GLY A 22 1.97 23.23 7.32
N ALA A 23 2.29 22.74 6.12
CA ALA A 23 3.59 22.11 5.87
C ALA A 23 4.70 23.17 5.84
N SER A 24 5.58 23.14 6.85
CA SER A 24 6.82 23.92 6.83
C SER A 24 7.72 23.41 5.71
N THR A 25 8.20 24.32 4.87
CA THR A 25 9.15 23.98 3.80
C THR A 25 10.59 24.05 4.31
N GLN A 26 11.53 23.52 3.52
CA GLN A 26 12.97 23.67 3.78
C GLN A 26 13.41 25.14 3.79
N TRP A 27 12.74 26.01 3.04
CA TRP A 27 13.01 27.45 3.01
C TRP A 27 12.75 28.11 4.36
N ASP A 28 11.66 27.72 5.03
CA ASP A 28 11.33 28.23 6.36
C ASP A 28 12.42 27.88 7.39
N ASP A 29 13.02 26.69 7.29
CA ASP A 29 14.12 26.26 8.15
C ASP A 29 15.41 27.06 7.89
N ILE A 30 15.72 27.33 6.62
CA ILE A 30 16.86 28.17 6.23
C ILE A 30 16.66 29.60 6.76
N GLN A 31 15.46 30.17 6.61
CA GLN A 31 15.18 31.52 7.11
C GLN A 31 15.20 31.61 8.64
N ARG A 32 14.77 30.56 9.36
CA ARG A 32 14.95 30.46 10.82
C ARG A 32 16.41 30.36 11.23
N LYS A 33 17.23 29.59 10.51
CA LYS A 33 18.70 29.54 10.73
C LYS A 33 19.35 30.91 10.51
N LEU A 34 18.86 31.67 9.55
CA LEU A 34 19.30 33.04 9.26
C LEU A 34 18.67 34.10 10.19
N ARG A 35 17.84 33.71 11.19
CA ARG A 35 17.10 34.61 12.10
C ARG A 35 16.15 35.61 11.43
N ASN A 36 15.79 35.37 10.16
CA ASN A 36 14.83 36.20 9.43
C ASN A 36 13.38 35.88 9.78
N LEU A 37 13.10 34.64 10.26
CA LEU A 37 11.79 34.22 10.75
C LEU A 37 11.82 33.92 12.25
N PRO A 38 10.69 34.11 12.96
CA PRO A 38 10.57 33.72 14.37
C PRO A 38 10.78 32.22 14.52
N THR A 39 11.32 31.82 15.69
CA THR A 39 11.56 30.41 16.03
C THR A 39 10.25 29.62 15.91
N LYS A 40 10.31 28.46 15.23
CA LYS A 40 9.15 27.59 15.01
C LYS A 40 8.50 27.27 16.36
N PRO A 41 7.17 27.38 16.50
CA PRO A 41 6.49 26.98 17.73
C PRO A 41 6.85 25.52 18.05
N ALA A 42 7.05 25.22 19.33
CA ALA A 42 7.35 23.88 19.78
C ALA A 42 6.29 22.92 19.22
N ALA A 43 6.74 21.80 18.66
CA ALA A 43 5.84 20.80 18.12
C ALA A 43 4.86 20.35 19.21
N PHE A 44 3.56 20.34 18.89
CA PHE A 44 2.55 19.78 19.77
C PHE A 44 2.91 18.31 20.06
N LYS A 45 3.20 18.02 21.32
CA LYS A 45 3.46 16.68 21.82
C LYS A 45 2.15 16.22 22.46
N PRO A 46 1.29 15.44 21.75
CA PRO A 46 0.15 14.83 22.41
C PRO A 46 0.65 13.93 23.54
N ASP A 47 -0.17 13.77 24.58
CA ASP A 47 0.14 12.82 25.63
C ASP A 47 0.39 11.43 25.03
N PRO A 48 1.32 10.65 25.61
CA PRO A 48 1.61 9.30 25.13
C PRO A 48 0.31 8.49 25.13
N PHE A 49 0.04 7.84 24.01
CA PHE A 49 -1.14 7.01 23.84
C PHE A 49 -1.17 5.90 24.92
N THR A 50 -2.21 5.91 25.75
CA THR A 50 -2.55 4.85 26.69
C THR A 50 -3.68 4.01 26.11
N PRO A 51 -3.46 2.73 25.77
CA PRO A 51 -4.53 1.83 25.34
C PRO A 51 -5.61 1.74 26.41
N ALA A 52 -6.88 1.75 26.00
CA ALA A 52 -7.98 1.47 26.91
C ALA A 52 -7.87 0.04 27.46
N GLU A 53 -8.21 -0.16 28.74
CA GLU A 53 -8.34 -1.48 29.37
C GLU A 53 -9.61 -2.19 28.88
N ASP A 54 -9.74 -2.38 27.56
CA ASP A 54 -10.79 -3.21 26.97
C ASP A 54 -10.34 -4.69 26.96
N GLU A 55 -11.29 -5.62 26.96
CA GLU A 55 -11.01 -7.07 26.89
C GLU A 55 -10.17 -7.45 25.64
N ASP A 56 -10.20 -6.63 24.59
CA ASP A 56 -9.38 -6.76 23.38
C ASP A 56 -7.92 -6.31 23.53
N SER A 57 -7.61 -5.54 24.58
CA SER A 57 -6.25 -5.13 24.95
C SER A 57 -5.50 -6.19 25.75
N LYS A 58 -6.18 -7.26 26.19
CA LYS A 58 -5.51 -8.40 26.84
C LYS A 58 -4.61 -9.12 25.83
N PRO A 59 -3.37 -9.49 26.21
CA PRO A 59 -2.48 -10.23 25.33
C PRO A 59 -3.19 -11.51 24.88
N LYS A 60 -3.41 -11.64 23.57
CA LYS A 60 -4.07 -12.79 22.93
C LYS A 60 -3.44 -14.07 23.48
N THR A 61 -4.21 -14.77 24.32
CA THR A 61 -3.76 -15.97 25.03
C THR A 61 -3.41 -17.08 24.05
N LYS A 62 -2.55 -18.02 24.47
CA LYS A 62 -2.13 -19.19 23.68
C LYS A 62 -3.30 -19.97 23.06
N SER A 63 -4.46 -19.95 23.72
CA SER A 63 -5.72 -20.53 23.19
C SER A 63 -6.16 -19.97 21.84
N ARG A 64 -5.86 -18.71 21.48
CA ARG A 64 -6.16 -18.18 20.13
C ARG A 64 -5.26 -18.79 19.06
N ILE A 65 -4.02 -19.11 19.42
CA ILE A 65 -3.01 -19.65 18.50
C ILE A 65 -3.33 -21.13 18.21
N ASP A 66 -3.71 -21.88 19.24
CA ASP A 66 -4.03 -23.31 19.10
C ASP A 66 -5.23 -23.54 18.15
N ASN A 67 -6.29 -22.73 18.26
CA ASN A 67 -7.45 -22.80 17.37
C ASN A 67 -7.15 -22.44 15.89
N LYS A 68 -6.05 -21.72 15.63
CA LYS A 68 -5.65 -21.29 14.27
C LYS A 68 -4.87 -22.37 13.51
N THR A 69 -4.47 -23.45 14.18
CA THR A 69 -3.69 -24.53 13.57
C THR A 69 -4.53 -25.53 12.78
N GLU A 70 -5.83 -25.66 13.08
CA GLU A 70 -6.72 -26.59 12.37
C GLU A 70 -7.10 -26.07 10.98
N GLU A 71 -7.43 -24.77 10.85
CA GLU A 71 -7.79 -24.15 9.56
C GLU A 71 -6.63 -24.09 8.54
N LEU A 72 -5.37 -24.22 8.97
CA LEU A 72 -4.21 -24.25 8.08
C LEU A 72 -3.93 -25.64 7.51
N LYS A 73 -4.46 -26.69 8.12
CA LYS A 73 -4.19 -28.08 7.74
C LYS A 73 -5.03 -28.52 6.55
N ASP A 74 -6.26 -28.02 6.44
CA ASP A 74 -7.12 -28.25 5.28
C ASP A 74 -6.56 -27.62 3.99
N LEU A 75 -5.74 -26.57 4.10
CA LEU A 75 -5.06 -25.93 2.96
C LEU A 75 -3.76 -26.62 2.53
N GLU A 76 -3.27 -27.61 3.31
CA GLU A 76 -2.05 -28.36 2.99
C GLU A 76 -2.31 -29.40 1.88
N ASP A 77 -3.51 -29.99 1.83
CA ASP A 77 -3.92 -30.97 0.81
C ASP A 77 -4.14 -30.33 -0.59
N ASP A 78 -4.54 -29.05 -0.65
CA ASP A 78 -4.74 -28.30 -1.91
C ASP A 78 -3.43 -27.97 -2.64
N LEU A 79 -2.27 -28.12 -1.99
CA LEU A 79 -0.95 -27.80 -2.56
C LEU A 79 -0.26 -29.00 -3.24
N ASP A 80 -0.87 -30.20 -3.20
CA ASP A 80 -0.33 -31.41 -3.83
C ASP A 80 -0.65 -31.51 -5.34
N ASP A 81 -0.89 -30.36 -5.99
CA ASP A 81 -1.11 -30.10 -7.42
C ASP A 81 0.11 -30.42 -8.33
N SER A 82 0.81 -31.51 -8.01
CA SER A 82 1.91 -32.09 -8.79
C SER A 82 1.53 -32.37 -10.25
N CYS A 83 0.26 -32.71 -10.52
CA CYS A 83 -0.26 -32.99 -11.86
C CYS A 83 -0.18 -31.77 -12.80
N PHE A 84 -0.48 -30.55 -12.31
CA PHE A 84 -0.40 -29.33 -13.13
C PHE A 84 1.04 -28.96 -13.49
N LEU A 85 1.96 -29.08 -12.54
CA LEU A 85 3.39 -28.81 -12.76
C LEU A 85 4.01 -29.82 -13.74
N GLU A 86 3.60 -31.08 -13.68
CA GLU A 86 4.07 -32.13 -14.59
C GLU A 86 3.55 -31.92 -16.02
N GLU A 87 2.26 -31.63 -16.18
CA GLU A 87 1.64 -31.26 -17.46
C GLU A 87 2.34 -30.04 -18.10
N TYR A 88 2.62 -29.01 -17.30
CA TYR A 88 3.32 -27.81 -17.77
C TYR A 88 4.77 -28.12 -18.20
N ARG A 89 5.51 -28.90 -17.40
CA ARG A 89 6.87 -29.35 -17.76
C ARG A 89 6.87 -30.13 -19.07
N ARG A 90 5.91 -31.04 -19.25
CA ARG A 90 5.77 -31.84 -20.47
C ARG A 90 5.50 -30.95 -21.68
N LYS A 91 4.55 -30.02 -21.57
CA LYS A 91 4.19 -29.09 -22.65
C LYS A 91 5.38 -28.20 -23.04
N ARG A 92 6.10 -27.67 -22.06
CA ARG A 92 7.26 -26.80 -22.31
C ARG A 92 8.40 -27.51 -23.02
N LEU A 93 8.69 -28.76 -22.62
CA LEU A 93 9.70 -29.58 -23.29
C LEU A 93 9.31 -29.93 -24.73
N ALA A 94 8.03 -30.15 -25.02
CA ALA A 94 7.55 -30.40 -26.38
C ALA A 94 7.69 -29.15 -27.27
N GLU A 95 7.32 -27.96 -26.77
CA GLU A 95 7.53 -26.69 -27.48
C GLU A 95 9.00 -26.48 -27.83
N MET A 96 9.91 -26.69 -26.86
CA MET A 96 11.35 -26.51 -27.07
C MET A 96 11.92 -27.49 -28.11
N LYS A 97 11.44 -28.74 -28.15
CA LYS A 97 11.85 -29.72 -29.17
C LYS A 97 11.37 -29.32 -30.57
N GLN A 98 10.13 -28.86 -30.71
CA GLN A 98 9.61 -28.35 -31.99
C GLN A 98 10.40 -27.14 -32.51
N THR A 99 10.86 -26.26 -31.61
CA THR A 99 11.70 -25.10 -32.03
C THR A 99 13.12 -25.48 -32.42
N VAL A 100 13.59 -26.69 -32.08
CA VAL A 100 14.93 -27.20 -32.41
C VAL A 100 14.91 -28.08 -33.66
N GLU A 101 13.77 -28.70 -33.98
CA GLU A 101 13.58 -29.52 -35.18
C GLU A 101 13.22 -28.70 -36.46
N VAL A 102 13.17 -27.36 -36.36
CA VAL A 102 13.06 -26.42 -37.49
C VAL A 102 14.41 -25.78 -37.76
#